data_AF-A0A7Y2MQR7-F1
#
_entry.id   AF-A0A7Y2MQR7-F1
#
_cell.length_a   1.000
_cell.length_b   1.000
_cell.length_c   1.000
_cell.angle_alpha   90.00
_cell.angle_beta   90.00
_cell.angle_gamma   90.00
#
_symmetry.space_group_name_H-M   'P 1'
#
loop_
_entity.id
_entity.type
_entity.pdbx_description
1 polymer ?
#
loop_
_entity_poly.entity_id
_entity_poly.type
_entity_poly.pdbx_seq_one_letter_code
_entity_poly.pdbx_strand_id
1 'polypeptide(L)' 'IYDREENRSKGFGFIEMPDECEAYKAIVELNDVELDERKIVVKKAEDRR' A
#
# COMPACT_ATOMS: atom_id res chain seq x y z
N ILE A 1 8.78 2.86 10.02
CA ILE A 1 8.73 2.10 8.75
C ILE A 1 9.77 2.67 7.78
N TYR A 2 11.04 2.70 8.20
CA TYR A 2 12.20 3.10 7.41
C TYR A 2 13.38 2.36 8.05
N ASP A 3 14.17 1.66 7.25
CA ASP A 3 15.40 1.05 7.73
C ASP A 3 16.45 2.16 7.87
N ARG A 4 16.88 2.44 9.11
CA ARG A 4 17.76 3.58 9.42
C ARG A 4 19.19 3.37 8.94
N GLU A 5 19.55 2.16 8.53
CA GLU A 5 20.89 1.81 8.04
C GLU A 5 20.99 1.86 6.51
N GLU A 6 19.91 1.58 5.76
CA GLU A 6 19.94 1.60 4.28
C GLU A 6 19.08 2.69 3.63
N ASN A 7 18.25 3.42 4.40
CA ASN A 7 17.33 4.44 3.89
C ASN A 7 16.49 3.96 2.68
N ARG A 8 16.29 2.65 2.61
CA ARG A 8 15.64 1.98 1.49
C ARG A 8 14.26 1.55 1.96
N SER A 9 13.24 2.09 1.31
CA SER A 9 11.84 1.73 1.55
C SER A 9 11.70 0.21 1.40
N LYS A 10 11.10 -0.47 2.40
CA LYS A 10 10.85 -1.92 2.35
C LYS A 10 9.84 -2.34 1.27
N GLY A 11 9.41 -1.41 0.41
CA GLY A 11 8.49 -1.65 -0.69
C GLY A 11 7.02 -1.78 -0.26
N PHE A 12 6.70 -1.49 1.00
CA PHE A 12 5.33 -1.51 1.50
C PHE A 12 5.04 -0.28 2.37
N GLY A 13 3.78 0.13 2.36
CA GLY A 13 3.23 1.19 3.20
C GLY A 13 1.82 0.83 3.63
N PHE A 14 1.38 1.35 4.77
CA PHE A 14 0.02 1.20 5.25
C PHE A 14 -0.67 2.56 5.12
N ILE A 15 -1.88 2.54 4.56
CA ILE A 15 -2.73 3.71 4.44
C ILE A 15 -3.98 3.43 5.27
N GLU A 16 -4.25 4.30 6.23
CA GLU A 16 -5.49 4.28 6.99
C GLU A 16 -6.49 5.18 6.27
N MET A 17 -7.56 4.57 5.77
CA MET A 17 -8.68 5.29 5.20
C MET A 17 -9.79 5.40 6.25
N PRO A 18 -10.47 6.54 6.38
CA PRO A 18 -11.57 6.71 7.34
C PRO A 18 -12.81 5.88 6.97
N ASP A 19 -12.97 5.56 5.69
CA ASP A 19 -14.14 4.86 5.15
C ASP A 19 -13.75 3.56 4.42
N GLU A 20 -14.43 2.46 4.77
CA GLU A 20 -14.21 1.15 4.15
C GLU A 20 -14.59 1.14 2.65
N CYS A 21 -15.62 1.91 2.28
CA CYS A 21 -16.04 2.05 0.88
C CYS A 21 -14.98 2.76 0.02
N GLU A 22 -14.33 3.79 0.57
CA GLU A 22 -13.24 4.48 -0.12
C GLU A 22 -11.99 3.61 -0.19
N ALA A 23 -11.69 2.87 0.88
CA ALA A 23 -10.61 1.89 0.88
C ALA A 23 -10.80 0.83 -0.21
N TYR A 24 -12.02 0.32 -0.39
CA TYR A 24 -12.31 -0.69 -1.41
C TYR A 24 -12.17 -0.12 -2.82
N LYS A 25 -12.66 1.09 -3.07
CA LYS A 25 -12.48 1.78 -4.36
C LYS A 25 -11.00 2.02 -4.66
N ALA A 26 -10.24 2.52 -3.69
CA ALA A 26 -8.81 2.73 -3.82
C ALA A 26 -8.06 1.41 -4.08
N ILE A 27 -8.44 0.31 -3.42
CA ILE A 27 -7.90 -1.02 -3.72
C ILE A 27 -8.18 -1.41 -5.17
N VAL A 28 -9.42 -1.28 -5.64
CA VAL A 28 -9.78 -1.69 -7.01
C VAL A 28 -9.11 -0.82 -8.07
N GLU A 29 -9.04 0.49 -7.87
CA GLU A 29 -8.47 1.42 -8.85
C GLU A 29 -6.94 1.49 -8.83
N LEU A 30 -6.31 1.26 -7.66
CA LEU A 30 -4.86 1.37 -7.49
C LEU A 30 -4.15 0.00 -7.41
N ASN A 31 -4.88 -1.11 -7.32
CA ASN A 31 -4.25 -2.43 -7.41
C ASN A 31 -3.82 -2.70 -8.85
N ASP A 32 -2.57 -3.11 -9.05
CA ASP A 32 -1.94 -3.38 -10.35
C ASP A 32 -1.68 -2.15 -11.23
N VAL A 33 -1.76 -0.94 -10.69
CA VAL A 33 -1.30 0.26 -11.43
C VAL A 33 0.21 0.33 -11.46
N GLU A 34 0.76 0.80 -12.58
CA GLU A 34 2.17 1.11 -12.73
C GLU A 34 2.45 2.50 -12.18
N LEU A 35 3.17 2.55 -11.06
CA LEU A 35 3.66 3.78 -10.46
C LEU A 35 5.19 3.79 -10.58
N ASP A 36 5.73 4.76 -11.31
CA ASP A 36 7.19 4.96 -11.41
C ASP A 36 7.93 3.69 -11.92
N GLU A 37 7.41 3.11 -13.01
CA GLU A 37 7.87 1.84 -13.62
C GLU A 37 7.80 0.60 -12.71
N ARG A 38 7.07 0.70 -11.59
CA ARG A 38 6.85 -0.38 -10.64
C ARG A 38 5.36 -0.64 -10.47
N LYS A 39 4.94 -1.89 -10.66
CA LYS A 39 3.57 -2.31 -10.34
C LYS A 39 3.38 -2.27 -8.84
N ILE A 40 2.42 -1.47 -8.39
CA ILE A 40 2.01 -1.44 -6.99
C ILE A 40 0.84 -2.41 -6.77
N VAL A 41 0.86 -3.07 -5.62
CA VAL A 41 -0.18 -4.02 -5.23
C VAL A 41 -0.85 -3.45 -3.99
N VAL A 42 -2.13 -3.13 -4.10
CA VAL A 42 -2.92 -2.60 -3.00
C VAL A 42 -3.86 -3.71 -2.56
N LYS A 43 -3.73 -4.14 -1.31
CA LYS A 43 -4.56 -5.20 -0.71
C LYS A 43 -5.14 -4.70 0.60
N LYS A 44 -6.29 -5.27 0.97
CA LYS A 44 -6.81 -5.09 2.33
C LYS A 44 -5.74 -5.56 3.31
N ALA A 45 -5.36 -4.68 4.24
CA ALA A 45 -4.45 -5.06 5.30
C ALA A 45 -5.11 -6.13 6.15
N GLU A 46 -4.57 -7.35 6.15
CA GLU A 46 -4.93 -8.35 7.13
C GLU A 46 -4.10 -8.05 8.39
N ASP A 47 -4.77 -7.65 9.47
CA ASP A 47 -4.16 -7.53 10.79
C ASP A 47 -3.64 -8.91 11.18
N ARG A 48 -2.34 -9.12 10.95
CA ARG A 48 -1.69 -10.37 11.33
C ARG A 48 -1.43 -10.29 12.83
N ARG A 49 -2.49 -10.62 13.57
CA ARG A 49 -2.49 -10.79 15.02
C ARG A 49 -1.42 -11.80 15.48
#